data_AF-A0A418QGV7-F1
#
_entry.id   AF-A0A418QGV7-F1
#
_cell.length_a   1.000
_cell.length_b   1.000
_cell.length_c   1.000
_cell.angle_alpha   90.00
_cell.angle_beta   90.00
_cell.angle_gamma   90.00
#
_symmetry.space_group_name_H-M   'P 1'
#
loop_
_entity.id
_entity.type
_entity.pdbx_description
1 polymer ?
#
loop_
_entity_poly.entity_id
_entity_poly.type
_entity_poly.pdbx_seq_one_letter_code
_entity_poly.pdbx_strand_id
1 'polypeptide(L)'
;PALVAALGAPGGSGLPDRGATLDVLAQALLALAGGRPVIAEDLHWLDAGSLEAAFLALHRGARHLWLSARPEELAGRADVLEVLARVNPPRLTLPELPLEGVVELITRLAGREAPLFSARLFEATAGHPLFLMETLRDLRERGVLSERGGRWHTPFDAFTVDYAEVPVPPSVTQAIRGRVERLGRVTRQLLQAGALWGEAFPPALVAGCVGVPVGDALDELERAQEARLVTPDGAGFRFGHDLHRRALLDGLSGARRAHLHAGL
;
A
#
# COMPACT_ATOMS: atom_id res chain seq x y z
N PRO A 1 -26.18 1.21 -21.95
CA PRO A 1 -26.10 1.10 -23.43
C PRO A 1 -24.66 0.89 -23.95
N ALA A 2 -23.69 1.72 -23.51
CA ALA A 2 -22.29 1.63 -23.97
C ALA A 2 -21.55 0.35 -23.53
N LEU A 3 -21.83 -0.17 -22.32
CA LEU A 3 -21.19 -1.39 -21.83
C LEU A 3 -21.61 -2.64 -22.62
N VAL A 4 -22.91 -2.77 -22.93
CA VAL A 4 -23.47 -3.91 -23.69
C VAL A 4 -22.95 -3.92 -25.14
N ALA A 5 -22.84 -2.76 -25.77
CA ALA A 5 -22.29 -2.64 -27.12
C ALA A 5 -20.79 -2.98 -27.17
N ALA A 6 -20.05 -2.79 -26.08
CA ALA A 6 -18.63 -3.09 -25.98
C ALA A 6 -18.32 -4.55 -25.56
N LEU A 7 -19.33 -5.37 -25.26
CA LEU A 7 -19.14 -6.74 -24.73
C LEU A 7 -19.57 -7.85 -25.71
N GLY A 8 -20.10 -7.50 -26.88
CA GLY A 8 -20.54 -8.44 -27.91
C GLY A 8 -21.92 -9.03 -27.63
N ALA A 9 -22.68 -9.32 -28.71
CA ALA A 9 -23.99 -9.98 -28.61
C ALA A 9 -23.81 -11.51 -28.55
N PRO A 10 -24.70 -12.23 -27.83
CA PRO A 10 -24.55 -13.66 -27.59
C PRO A 10 -24.59 -14.51 -28.87
N GLY A 11 -23.49 -15.21 -29.15
CA GLY A 11 -23.35 -16.19 -30.24
C GLY A 11 -23.49 -17.63 -29.75
N GLY A 12 -24.21 -18.47 -30.51
CA GLY A 12 -24.63 -19.81 -30.10
C GLY A 12 -23.57 -20.93 -30.07
N SER A 13 -23.85 -21.90 -29.20
CA SER A 13 -23.35 -23.29 -29.08
C SER A 13 -21.83 -23.54 -29.10
N GLY A 14 -21.27 -23.70 -27.90
CA GLY A 14 -19.93 -24.23 -27.64
C GLY A 14 -19.27 -23.41 -26.53
N LEU A 15 -19.33 -23.90 -25.29
CA LEU A 15 -19.17 -23.10 -24.05
C LEU A 15 -20.28 -22.04 -23.91
N PRO A 16 -20.71 -21.67 -22.68
CA PRO A 16 -21.65 -20.57 -22.53
C PRO A 16 -21.02 -19.31 -23.13
N ASP A 17 -21.78 -18.63 -23.99
CA ASP A 17 -21.39 -17.33 -24.53
C ASP A 17 -20.91 -16.42 -23.38
N ARG A 18 -19.81 -15.69 -23.62
CA ARG A 18 -19.20 -14.84 -22.58
C ARG A 18 -20.21 -13.83 -22.05
N GLY A 19 -21.04 -13.26 -22.93
CA GLY A 19 -22.13 -12.36 -22.56
C GLY A 19 -23.15 -13.04 -21.66
N ALA A 20 -23.64 -14.22 -22.05
CA ALA A 20 -24.57 -15.02 -21.24
C ALA A 20 -24.00 -15.39 -19.86
N THR A 21 -22.71 -15.71 -19.77
CA THR A 21 -22.04 -16.02 -18.49
C THR A 21 -21.99 -14.79 -17.59
N LEU A 22 -21.58 -13.63 -18.13
CA LEU A 22 -21.56 -12.37 -17.39
C LEU A 22 -22.96 -11.96 -16.94
N ASP A 23 -23.97 -12.21 -17.77
CA ASP A 23 -25.37 -11.93 -17.44
C ASP A 23 -25.84 -12.74 -16.24
N VAL A 24 -25.55 -14.05 -16.22
CA VAL A 24 -25.88 -14.92 -15.09
C VAL A 24 -25.16 -14.47 -13.82
N LEU A 25 -23.86 -14.15 -13.91
CA LEU A 25 -23.09 -13.65 -12.77
C LEU A 25 -23.63 -12.32 -12.25
N ALA A 26 -23.98 -11.39 -13.13
CA ALA A 26 -24.56 -10.10 -12.74
C ALA A 26 -25.93 -10.28 -12.07
N GLN A 27 -26.77 -11.18 -12.57
CA GLN A 27 -28.06 -11.49 -11.94
C GLN A 27 -27.88 -12.15 -10.57
N ALA A 28 -26.92 -13.08 -10.44
CA ALA A 28 -26.60 -13.69 -9.16
C ALA A 28 -26.11 -12.64 -8.14
N LEU A 29 -25.24 -11.71 -8.55
CA LEU A 29 -24.78 -10.61 -7.71
C LEU A 29 -25.94 -9.71 -7.26
N LEU A 30 -26.85 -9.36 -8.17
CA LEU A 30 -28.04 -8.56 -7.85
C LEU A 30 -28.95 -9.27 -6.82
N ALA A 31 -29.21 -10.56 -7.04
CA ALA A 31 -30.03 -11.36 -6.15
C ALA A 31 -29.40 -11.47 -4.75
N LEU A 32 -28.09 -11.70 -4.66
CA LEU A 32 -27.35 -11.77 -3.39
C LEU A 32 -27.29 -10.42 -2.68
N ALA A 33 -27.07 -9.34 -3.43
CA ALA A 33 -27.02 -7.99 -2.90
C ALA A 33 -28.36 -7.60 -2.27
N GLY A 34 -29.49 -7.97 -2.89
CA GLY A 34 -30.83 -7.69 -2.36
C GLY A 34 -31.06 -6.21 -2.11
N GLY A 35 -30.58 -5.35 -3.01
CA GLY A 35 -30.65 -3.88 -2.90
C GLY A 35 -29.58 -3.22 -2.01
N ARG A 36 -28.67 -4.00 -1.41
CA ARG A 36 -27.53 -3.50 -0.64
C ARG A 36 -26.33 -3.15 -1.56
N PRO A 37 -25.38 -2.32 -1.09
CA PRO A 37 -24.12 -2.12 -1.78
C PRO A 37 -23.35 -3.44 -1.96
N VAL A 38 -22.69 -3.59 -3.11
CA VAL A 38 -21.71 -4.65 -3.35
C VAL A 38 -20.33 -4.08 -3.04
N ILE A 39 -19.52 -4.82 -2.29
CA ILE A 39 -18.14 -4.45 -1.97
C ILE A 39 -17.24 -5.57 -2.51
N ALA A 40 -16.34 -5.22 -3.41
CA ALA A 40 -15.27 -6.09 -3.86
C ALA A 40 -13.97 -5.60 -3.22
N GLU A 41 -13.54 -6.33 -2.19
CA GLU A 41 -12.25 -6.07 -1.56
C GLU A 41 -11.12 -6.63 -2.41
N ASP A 42 -9.98 -5.94 -2.42
CA ASP A 42 -8.72 -6.41 -3.00
C ASP A 42 -8.83 -6.84 -4.48
N LEU A 43 -9.15 -5.89 -5.36
CA LEU A 43 -9.32 -6.08 -6.82
C LEU A 43 -8.20 -6.87 -7.51
N HIS A 44 -6.98 -6.88 -6.96
CA HIS A 44 -5.87 -7.64 -7.51
C HIS A 44 -6.08 -9.17 -7.45
N TRP A 45 -7.05 -9.65 -6.67
CA TRP A 45 -7.51 -11.06 -6.66
C TRP A 45 -8.66 -11.32 -7.64
N LEU A 46 -9.34 -10.26 -8.09
CA LEU A 46 -10.49 -10.38 -8.98
C LEU A 46 -10.02 -10.53 -10.43
N ASP A 47 -10.63 -11.44 -11.19
CA ASP A 47 -10.41 -11.53 -12.63
C ASP A 47 -11.23 -10.47 -13.39
N ALA A 48 -10.83 -10.18 -14.63
CA ALA A 48 -11.51 -9.18 -15.46
C ALA A 48 -12.99 -9.50 -15.73
N GLY A 49 -13.36 -10.78 -15.87
CA GLY A 49 -14.75 -11.19 -16.12
C GLY A 49 -15.64 -10.96 -14.91
N SER A 50 -15.16 -11.31 -13.72
CA SER A 50 -15.86 -11.04 -12.46
C SER A 50 -16.06 -9.53 -12.23
N LEU A 51 -15.05 -8.71 -12.57
CA LEU A 51 -15.17 -7.26 -12.51
C LEU A 51 -16.22 -6.71 -13.51
N GLU A 52 -16.22 -7.21 -14.75
CA GLU A 52 -17.23 -6.84 -15.74
C GLU A 52 -18.65 -7.22 -15.28
N ALA A 53 -18.83 -8.40 -14.68
CA ALA A 53 -20.12 -8.81 -14.12
C ALA A 53 -20.57 -7.90 -12.96
N ALA A 54 -19.64 -7.46 -12.10
CA ALA A 54 -19.95 -6.51 -11.03
C ALA A 54 -20.39 -5.15 -11.57
N PHE A 55 -19.72 -4.63 -12.61
CA PHE A 55 -20.16 -3.41 -13.29
C PHE A 55 -21.49 -3.58 -14.00
N LEU A 56 -21.75 -4.75 -14.59
CA LEU A 56 -23.03 -5.06 -15.23
C LEU A 56 -24.18 -5.11 -14.20
N ALA A 57 -23.93 -5.67 -13.02
CA ALA A 57 -24.86 -5.63 -11.89
C ALA A 57 -25.16 -4.19 -11.45
N LEU A 58 -24.14 -3.32 -11.35
CA LEU A 58 -24.30 -1.90 -11.07
C LEU A 58 -25.22 -1.22 -12.10
N HIS A 59 -24.98 -1.43 -13.40
CA HIS A 59 -25.80 -0.86 -14.46
C HIS A 59 -27.25 -1.35 -14.47
N ARG A 60 -27.53 -2.53 -13.88
CA ARG A 60 -28.84 -3.18 -13.87
C ARG A 60 -29.63 -3.00 -12.57
N GLY A 61 -29.10 -2.25 -11.61
CA GLY A 61 -29.86 -1.85 -10.42
C GLY A 61 -29.18 -2.14 -9.08
N ALA A 62 -27.92 -2.59 -9.05
CA ALA A 62 -27.18 -2.58 -7.78
C ALA A 62 -27.03 -1.12 -7.31
N ARG A 63 -27.20 -0.88 -6.02
CA ARG A 63 -27.27 0.49 -5.50
C ARG A 63 -25.92 1.20 -5.56
N HIS A 64 -24.86 0.51 -5.15
CA HIS A 64 -23.47 0.98 -5.16
C HIS A 64 -22.53 -0.21 -5.37
N LEU A 65 -21.40 0.02 -6.01
CA LEU A 65 -20.28 -0.91 -6.12
C LEU A 65 -19.03 -0.22 -5.54
N TRP A 66 -18.50 -0.75 -4.44
CA TRP A 66 -17.26 -0.29 -3.84
C TRP A 66 -16.15 -1.26 -4.19
N LEU A 67 -15.02 -0.73 -4.64
CA LEU A 67 -13.86 -1.51 -5.04
C LEU A 67 -12.67 -1.03 -4.21
N SER A 68 -11.96 -1.94 -3.55
CA SER A 68 -10.68 -1.63 -2.92
C SER A 68 -9.54 -2.27 -3.72
N ALA A 69 -8.40 -1.58 -3.80
CA ALA A 69 -7.22 -2.06 -4.53
C ALA A 69 -5.95 -1.45 -3.95
N ARG A 70 -4.85 -2.18 -4.07
CA ARG A 70 -3.51 -1.63 -3.85
C ARG A 70 -2.88 -1.28 -5.21
N PRO A 71 -2.46 -0.02 -5.44
CA PRO A 71 -1.92 0.40 -6.73
C PRO A 71 -0.80 -0.51 -7.24
N GLU A 72 0.11 -0.92 -6.35
CA GLU A 72 1.28 -1.73 -6.69
C GLU A 72 0.95 -3.16 -7.13
N GLU A 73 -0.14 -3.73 -6.60
CA GLU A 73 -0.63 -5.06 -6.98
C GLU A 73 -1.49 -4.99 -8.25
N LEU A 74 -2.12 -3.84 -8.51
CA LEU A 74 -2.92 -3.63 -9.71
C LEU A 74 -2.07 -3.28 -10.94
N ALA A 75 -0.88 -2.69 -10.76
CA ALA A 75 0.01 -2.32 -11.85
C ALA A 75 0.42 -3.51 -12.76
N GLY A 76 0.34 -4.75 -12.26
CA GLY A 76 0.59 -5.97 -13.06
C GLY A 76 -0.65 -6.59 -13.73
N ARG A 77 -1.84 -6.00 -13.56
CA ARG A 77 -3.13 -6.58 -13.98
C ARG A 77 -3.73 -5.81 -15.14
N ALA A 78 -3.10 -5.90 -16.32
CA ALA A 78 -3.54 -5.22 -17.54
C ALA A 78 -5.00 -5.54 -17.90
N ASP A 79 -5.43 -6.79 -17.69
CA ASP A 79 -6.80 -7.26 -17.91
C ASP A 79 -7.83 -6.48 -17.06
N VAL A 80 -7.53 -6.29 -15.77
CA VAL A 80 -8.40 -5.54 -14.83
C VAL A 80 -8.34 -4.05 -15.13
N LEU A 81 -7.14 -3.52 -15.42
CA LEU A 81 -6.94 -2.11 -15.75
C LEU A 81 -7.69 -1.71 -17.02
N GLU A 82 -7.77 -2.57 -18.03
CA GLU A 82 -8.55 -2.33 -19.24
C GLU A 82 -10.04 -2.18 -18.94
N VAL A 83 -10.60 -3.07 -18.10
CA VAL A 83 -12.01 -2.98 -17.66
C VAL A 83 -12.26 -1.69 -16.87
N LEU A 84 -11.36 -1.35 -15.93
CA LEU A 84 -11.45 -0.11 -15.16
C LEU A 84 -11.33 1.13 -16.05
N ALA A 85 -10.51 1.10 -17.10
CA ALA A 85 -10.38 2.21 -18.04
C ALA A 85 -11.65 2.42 -18.88
N ARG A 86 -12.30 1.31 -19.30
CA ARG A 86 -13.57 1.36 -20.04
C ARG A 86 -14.72 1.95 -19.23
N VAL A 87 -14.80 1.62 -17.94
CA VAL A 87 -15.86 2.11 -17.05
C VAL A 87 -15.52 3.47 -16.43
N ASN A 88 -14.23 3.72 -16.21
CA ASN A 88 -13.68 4.90 -15.57
C ASN A 88 -14.39 5.28 -14.25
N PRO A 89 -14.44 4.37 -13.25
CA PRO A 89 -15.10 4.67 -11.99
C PRO A 89 -14.37 5.78 -11.22
N PRO A 90 -15.08 6.60 -10.42
CA PRO A 90 -14.46 7.59 -9.57
C PRO A 90 -13.48 6.92 -8.60
N ARG A 91 -12.32 7.54 -8.38
CA ARG A 91 -11.24 7.00 -7.54
C ARG A 91 -11.06 7.86 -6.30
N LEU A 92 -11.00 7.23 -5.14
CA LEU A 92 -10.61 7.84 -3.88
C LEU A 92 -9.30 7.21 -3.42
N THR A 93 -8.23 7.98 -3.44
CA THR A 93 -6.95 7.57 -2.90
C THR A 93 -6.95 7.81 -1.39
N LEU A 94 -6.65 6.77 -0.61
CA LEU A 94 -6.49 6.88 0.85
C LEU A 94 -5.00 7.13 1.17
N PRO A 95 -4.59 8.36 1.51
CA PRO A 95 -3.21 8.62 1.89
C PRO A 95 -2.91 8.13 3.31
N GLU A 96 -1.61 8.14 3.65
CA GLU A 96 -1.18 8.09 5.04
C GLU A 96 -1.83 9.22 5.85
N LEU A 97 -2.04 9.01 7.16
CA LEU A 97 -2.60 10.04 8.02
C LEU A 97 -1.59 11.19 8.15
N PRO A 98 -1.97 12.45 7.88
CA PRO A 98 -1.10 13.58 8.20
C PRO A 98 -0.96 13.71 9.73
N LEU A 99 0.00 14.50 10.20
CA LEU A 99 0.26 14.68 11.63
C LEU A 99 -1.01 15.08 12.39
N GLU A 100 -1.83 15.96 11.83
CA GLU A 100 -3.10 16.40 12.43
C GLU A 100 -4.08 15.23 12.58
N GLY A 101 -4.11 14.32 11.60
CA GLY A 101 -4.91 13.10 11.64
C GLY A 101 -4.41 12.11 12.69
N VAL A 102 -3.09 12.02 12.90
CA VAL A 102 -2.51 11.23 14.00
C VAL A 102 -2.88 11.84 15.35
N VAL A 103 -2.76 13.17 15.50
CA VAL A 103 -3.18 13.88 16.73
C VAL A 103 -4.65 13.64 17.03
N GLU A 104 -5.53 13.73 16.02
CA GLU A 104 -6.96 13.46 16.19
C GLU A 104 -7.21 12.01 16.62
N LEU A 105 -6.58 11.04 15.95
CA LEU A 105 -6.70 9.62 16.28
C LEU A 105 -6.27 9.36 17.72
N ILE A 106 -5.10 9.85 18.12
CA ILE A 106 -4.57 9.66 19.47
C ILE A 106 -5.46 10.36 20.50
N THR A 107 -5.98 11.54 20.20
CA THR A 107 -6.91 12.26 21.09
C THR A 107 -8.17 11.45 21.35
N ARG A 108 -8.74 10.83 20.30
CA ARG A 108 -9.92 9.96 20.42
C ARG A 108 -9.64 8.68 21.20
N LEU A 109 -8.45 8.09 21.04
CA LEU A 109 -8.08 6.85 21.73
C LEU A 109 -7.67 7.08 23.19
N ALA A 110 -6.97 8.17 23.48
CA ALA A 110 -6.44 8.50 24.80
C ALA A 110 -7.41 9.35 25.66
N GLY A 111 -8.47 9.89 25.05
CA GLY A 111 -9.42 10.80 25.69
C GLY A 111 -8.88 12.20 25.99
N ARG A 112 -7.68 12.53 25.50
CA ARG A 112 -7.01 13.83 25.67
C ARG A 112 -5.97 14.04 24.59
N GLU A 113 -5.61 15.29 24.33
CA GLU A 113 -4.50 15.60 23.44
C GLU A 113 -3.16 15.11 24.00
N ALA A 114 -2.35 14.54 23.12
CA ALA A 114 -0.98 14.11 23.38
C ALA A 114 -0.08 14.50 22.19
N PRO A 115 0.16 15.81 21.97
CA PRO A 115 0.79 16.31 20.75
C PRO A 115 2.23 15.81 20.56
N LEU A 116 3.02 15.73 21.63
CA LEU A 116 4.38 15.20 21.58
C LEU A 116 4.41 13.71 21.21
N PHE A 117 3.60 12.89 21.88
CA PHE A 117 3.48 11.46 21.56
C PHE A 117 2.97 11.24 20.13
N SER A 118 2.00 12.04 19.69
CA SER A 118 1.47 11.99 18.32
C SER A 118 2.53 12.35 17.28
N ALA A 119 3.33 13.38 17.53
CA ALA A 119 4.46 13.75 16.67
C ALA A 119 5.51 12.63 16.60
N ARG A 120 5.86 12.02 17.74
CA ARG A 120 6.80 10.89 17.77
C ARG A 120 6.27 9.65 17.07
N LEU A 121 4.98 9.35 17.22
CA LEU A 121 4.34 8.27 16.48
C LEU A 121 4.35 8.56 14.98
N PHE A 122 4.00 9.79 14.58
CA PHE A 122 4.04 10.19 13.18
C PHE A 122 5.47 10.07 12.60
N GLU A 123 6.49 10.55 13.32
CA GLU A 123 7.91 10.38 12.96
C GLU A 123 8.31 8.90 12.85
N ALA A 124 7.78 8.02 13.71
CA ALA A 124 8.14 6.61 13.68
C ALA A 124 7.42 5.82 12.57
N THR A 125 6.22 6.26 12.16
CA THR A 125 5.32 5.46 11.31
C THR A 125 4.96 6.12 9.99
N ALA A 126 5.44 7.34 9.73
CA ALA A 126 5.06 8.17 8.58
C ALA A 126 3.53 8.35 8.44
N GLY A 127 2.77 8.28 9.55
CA GLY A 127 1.32 8.31 9.51
C GLY A 127 0.63 7.08 8.91
N HIS A 128 1.36 6.01 8.59
CA HIS A 128 0.77 4.81 8.01
C HIS A 128 -0.15 4.09 9.03
N PRO A 129 -1.47 3.95 8.79
CA PRO A 129 -2.42 3.48 9.80
C PRO A 129 -2.08 2.12 10.41
N LEU A 130 -1.65 1.15 9.59
CA LEU A 130 -1.22 -0.16 10.10
C LEU A 130 -0.01 -0.03 11.04
N PHE A 131 0.96 0.85 10.72
CA PHE A 131 2.18 0.98 11.51
C PHE A 131 1.91 1.72 12.81
N LEU A 132 1.02 2.73 12.79
CA LEU A 132 0.50 3.39 13.98
C LEU A 132 -0.12 2.37 14.94
N MET A 133 -1.03 1.54 14.45
CA MET A 133 -1.74 0.56 15.27
C MET A 133 -0.80 -0.52 15.83
N GLU A 134 0.13 -1.02 15.03
CA GLU A 134 1.14 -1.99 15.48
C GLU A 134 2.09 -1.38 16.51
N THR A 135 2.51 -0.13 16.31
CA THR A 135 3.37 0.59 17.26
C THR A 135 2.66 0.83 18.59
N LEU A 136 1.41 1.27 18.56
CA LEU A 136 0.57 1.42 19.76
C LEU A 136 0.39 0.10 20.50
N ARG A 137 0.13 -0.99 19.77
CA ARG A 137 -0.03 -2.33 20.33
C ARG A 137 1.23 -2.78 21.06
N ASP A 138 2.37 -2.69 20.39
CA ASP A 138 3.67 -3.11 20.91
C ASP A 138 4.15 -2.24 22.09
N LEU A 139 3.90 -0.92 22.06
CA LEU A 139 4.16 -0.04 23.22
C LEU A 139 3.31 -0.45 24.43
N ARG A 140 2.07 -0.88 24.21
CA ARG A 140 1.18 -1.34 25.28
C ARG A 140 1.60 -2.70 25.84
N GLU A 141 1.98 -3.63 24.96
CA GLU A 141 2.47 -4.97 25.34
C GLU A 141 3.79 -4.88 26.15
N ARG A 142 4.67 -3.94 25.80
CA ARG A 142 5.91 -3.65 26.55
C ARG A 142 5.70 -2.82 27.82
N GLY A 143 4.47 -2.38 28.10
CA GLY A 143 4.12 -1.56 29.25
C GLY A 143 4.63 -0.11 29.19
N VAL A 144 5.17 0.32 28.04
CA VAL A 144 5.62 1.70 27.79
C VAL A 144 4.42 2.64 27.66
N LEU A 145 3.38 2.17 26.98
CA LEU A 145 2.06 2.80 26.96
C LEU A 145 1.17 2.08 27.98
N SER A 146 0.74 2.78 29.01
CA SER A 146 -0.15 2.22 30.03
C SER A 146 -1.39 3.08 30.22
N GLU A 147 -2.50 2.47 30.61
CA GLU A 147 -3.72 3.20 30.95
C GLU A 147 -3.91 3.17 32.48
N ARG A 148 -3.91 4.33 33.12
CA ARG A 148 -4.18 4.47 34.57
C ARG A 148 -5.26 5.52 34.79
N GLY A 149 -6.38 5.09 35.35
CA GLY A 149 -7.54 5.96 35.61
C GLY A 149 -8.15 6.56 34.34
N GLY A 150 -8.29 5.75 33.29
CA GLY A 150 -8.87 6.17 32.00
C GLY A 150 -7.98 7.13 31.19
N ARG A 151 -6.70 7.25 31.56
CA ARG A 151 -5.73 8.12 30.88
C ARG A 151 -4.52 7.32 30.46
N TRP A 152 -4.08 7.56 29.23
CA TRP A 152 -2.81 7.03 28.74
C TRP A 152 -1.66 7.75 29.43
N HIS A 153 -0.66 6.96 29.82
CA HIS A 153 0.62 7.39 30.37
C HIS A 153 1.72 6.79 29.51
N THR A 154 2.59 7.65 29.04
CA THR A 154 3.73 7.29 28.20
C THR A 154 4.91 8.19 28.54
N PRO A 155 6.17 7.70 28.47
CA PRO A 155 7.34 8.55 28.72
C PRO A 155 7.48 9.70 27.72
N PHE A 156 6.77 9.66 26.60
CA PHE A 156 6.82 10.67 25.54
C PHE A 156 5.91 11.90 25.78
N ASP A 157 5.10 11.90 26.86
CA ASP A 157 4.15 12.98 27.19
C ASP A 157 4.78 14.12 28.02
N ALA A 158 5.93 13.90 28.66
CA ALA A 158 6.60 14.90 29.47
C ALA A 158 7.59 15.73 28.63
N PHE A 159 7.72 17.01 28.96
CA PHE A 159 8.65 18.00 28.34
C PHE A 159 10.15 17.63 28.46
N THR A 160 10.51 16.46 28.97
CA THR A 160 11.90 16.06 29.16
C THR A 160 12.51 15.53 27.87
N VAL A 161 13.39 16.39 27.36
CA VAL A 161 14.61 16.26 26.55
C VAL A 161 15.41 14.96 26.78
N ASP A 162 14.78 13.79 26.72
CA ASP A 162 15.48 12.57 26.35
C ASP A 162 15.04 12.22 24.94
N TYR A 163 16.03 12.08 24.05
CA TYR A 163 15.92 11.71 22.64
C TYR A 163 15.37 10.28 22.43
N ALA A 164 14.43 9.83 23.26
CA ALA A 164 13.79 8.54 23.10
C ALA A 164 12.89 8.57 21.87
N GLU A 165 13.41 8.07 20.75
CA GLU A 165 12.61 7.73 19.57
C GLU A 165 11.57 6.68 19.95
N VAL A 166 10.37 6.76 19.37
CA VAL A 166 9.40 5.68 19.51
C VAL A 166 9.96 4.45 18.80
N PRO A 167 10.21 3.33 19.51
CA PRO A 167 10.79 2.14 18.89
C PRO A 167 9.80 1.53 17.91
N VAL A 168 10.25 1.33 16.68
CA VAL A 168 9.46 0.69 15.62
C VAL A 168 9.35 -0.82 15.90
N PRO A 169 8.15 -1.40 15.93
CA PRO A 169 7.95 -2.83 16.14
C PRO A 169 8.53 -3.69 15.00
N PRO A 170 8.99 -4.92 15.29
CA PRO A 170 9.39 -5.88 14.25
C PRO A 170 8.28 -6.15 13.21
N SER A 171 7.00 -6.10 13.61
CA SER A 171 5.86 -6.31 12.70
C SER A 171 5.76 -5.22 11.63
N VAL A 172 6.12 -3.97 11.95
CA VAL A 172 6.19 -2.86 10.99
C VAL A 172 7.30 -3.11 9.96
N THR A 173 8.49 -3.49 10.43
CA THR A 173 9.61 -3.88 9.55
C THR A 173 9.22 -5.05 8.64
N GLN A 174 8.53 -6.06 9.17
CA GLN A 174 8.03 -7.20 8.40
C GLN A 174 7.00 -6.78 7.34
N ALA A 175 6.08 -5.88 7.68
CA ALA A 175 5.07 -5.37 6.76
C ALA A 175 5.70 -4.57 5.60
N ILE A 176 6.71 -3.73 5.88
CA ILE A 176 7.47 -3.01 4.85
C ILE A 176 8.18 -4.01 3.93
N ARG A 177 8.85 -5.01 4.48
CA ARG A 177 9.50 -6.05 3.67
C ARG A 177 8.49 -6.79 2.79
N GLY A 178 7.33 -7.15 3.34
CA GLY A 178 6.25 -7.76 2.57
C GLY A 178 5.77 -6.90 1.41
N ARG A 179 5.65 -5.58 1.60
CA ARG A 179 5.33 -4.63 0.50
C ARG A 179 6.41 -4.65 -0.58
N VAL A 180 7.69 -4.63 -0.19
CA VAL A 180 8.81 -4.64 -1.14
C VAL A 180 8.90 -5.96 -1.89
N GLU A 181 8.68 -7.10 -1.23
CA GLU A 181 8.66 -8.42 -1.90
C GLU A 181 7.61 -8.50 -3.01
N ARG A 182 6.44 -7.87 -2.81
CA ARG A 182 5.36 -7.85 -3.80
C ARG A 182 5.66 -7.02 -5.05
N LEU A 183 6.61 -6.09 -4.97
CA LEU A 183 7.04 -5.32 -6.15
C LEU A 183 7.87 -6.15 -7.12
N GLY A 184 8.47 -7.24 -6.62
CA GLY A 184 9.29 -8.13 -7.42
C GLY A 184 10.76 -8.07 -7.05
N ARG A 185 11.52 -9.02 -7.59
CA ARG A 185 12.92 -9.23 -7.21
C ARG A 185 13.80 -8.03 -7.59
N VAL A 186 13.61 -7.47 -8.78
CA VAL A 186 14.47 -6.39 -9.30
C VAL A 186 14.27 -5.12 -8.49
N THR A 187 13.02 -4.68 -8.32
CA THR A 187 12.68 -3.52 -7.47
C THR A 187 13.28 -3.63 -6.08
N ARG A 188 13.11 -4.80 -5.42
CA ARG A 188 13.68 -5.06 -4.10
C ARG A 188 15.20 -4.88 -4.08
N GLN A 189 15.90 -5.40 -5.08
CA GLN A 189 17.36 -5.32 -5.14
C GLN A 189 17.83 -3.87 -5.34
N LEU A 190 17.13 -3.09 -6.17
CA LEU A 190 17.40 -1.67 -6.38
C LEU A 190 17.18 -0.87 -5.10
N LEU A 191 16.06 -1.10 -4.40
CA LEU A 191 15.77 -0.46 -3.11
C LEU A 191 16.78 -0.86 -2.02
N GLN A 192 17.24 -2.11 -1.99
CA GLN A 192 18.29 -2.55 -1.08
C GLN A 192 19.63 -1.86 -1.36
N ALA A 193 20.00 -1.70 -2.63
CA ALA A 193 21.21 -0.95 -3.02
C ALA A 193 21.09 0.52 -2.62
N GLY A 194 19.94 1.15 -2.89
CA GLY A 194 19.66 2.53 -2.48
C GLY A 194 19.71 2.71 -0.95
N ALA A 195 19.20 1.74 -0.20
CA ALA A 195 19.20 1.79 1.27
C ALA A 195 20.61 1.77 1.88
N LEU A 196 21.56 1.08 1.23
CA LEU A 196 22.98 1.06 1.61
C LEU A 196 23.68 2.38 1.28
N TRP A 197 23.29 3.04 0.18
CA TRP A 197 23.87 4.31 -0.22
C TRP A 197 23.49 5.46 0.71
N GLY A 198 22.21 5.62 1.02
CA GLY A 198 21.74 6.72 1.88
C GLY A 198 20.26 7.01 1.76
N GLU A 199 19.86 8.20 2.22
CA GLU A 199 18.47 8.66 2.09
C GLU A 199 18.06 8.91 0.63
N ALA A 200 18.99 9.43 -0.19
CA ALA A 200 18.79 9.74 -1.60
C ALA A 200 19.89 9.08 -2.46
N PHE A 201 19.52 8.51 -3.60
CA PHE A 201 20.40 7.74 -4.47
C PHE A 201 20.09 7.99 -5.96
N PRO A 202 21.12 8.04 -6.82
CA PRO A 202 20.94 8.16 -8.26
C PRO A 202 20.55 6.79 -8.89
N PRO A 203 19.69 6.76 -9.92
CA PRO A 203 19.21 5.51 -10.53
C PRO A 203 20.35 4.70 -11.18
N ALA A 204 21.28 5.39 -11.82
CA ALA A 204 22.42 4.76 -12.49
C ALA A 204 23.33 3.96 -11.53
N LEU A 205 23.45 4.44 -10.28
CA LEU A 205 24.26 3.79 -9.26
C LEU A 205 23.61 2.47 -8.82
N VAL A 206 22.33 2.51 -8.45
CA VAL A 206 21.63 1.29 -8.03
C VAL A 206 21.47 0.30 -9.18
N ALA A 207 21.32 0.77 -10.41
CA ALA A 207 21.31 -0.07 -11.61
C ALA A 207 22.64 -0.81 -11.79
N GLY A 208 23.77 -0.13 -11.59
CA GLY A 208 25.11 -0.72 -11.63
C GLY A 208 25.31 -1.80 -10.55
N CYS A 209 24.87 -1.54 -9.33
CA CYS A 209 24.92 -2.52 -8.23
C CYS A 209 24.13 -3.80 -8.51
N VAL A 210 22.97 -3.68 -9.16
CA VAL A 210 22.06 -4.80 -9.43
C VAL A 210 22.38 -5.50 -10.75
N GLY A 211 23.08 -4.82 -11.67
CA GLY A 211 23.44 -5.35 -12.98
C GLY A 211 22.28 -5.29 -13.98
N VAL A 212 21.47 -4.23 -13.94
CA VAL A 212 20.36 -3.99 -14.87
C VAL A 212 20.57 -2.71 -15.68
N PRO A 213 19.99 -2.58 -16.88
CA PRO A 213 19.98 -1.32 -17.62
C PRO A 213 19.35 -0.19 -16.80
N VAL A 214 19.84 1.04 -17.00
CA VAL A 214 19.33 2.21 -16.27
C VAL A 214 17.85 2.48 -16.59
N GLY A 215 17.42 2.22 -17.83
CA GLY A 215 16.01 2.34 -18.24
C GLY A 215 15.11 1.41 -17.41
N ASP A 216 15.42 0.11 -17.39
CA ASP A 216 14.69 -0.86 -16.58
C ASP A 216 14.71 -0.50 -15.08
N ALA A 217 15.82 0.05 -14.57
CA ALA A 217 15.89 0.51 -13.18
C ALA A 217 14.96 1.71 -12.91
N LEU A 218 14.81 2.63 -13.87
CA LEU A 218 13.88 3.75 -13.76
C LEU A 218 12.43 3.24 -13.69
N ASP A 219 12.03 2.35 -14.60
CA ASP A 219 10.67 1.77 -14.61
C ASP A 219 10.34 1.11 -13.26
N GLU A 220 11.31 0.38 -12.69
CA GLU A 220 11.16 -0.27 -11.38
C GLU A 220 11.11 0.73 -10.22
N LEU A 221 11.89 1.81 -10.27
CA LEU A 221 11.88 2.87 -9.25
C LEU A 221 10.60 3.72 -9.32
N GLU A 222 10.05 3.93 -10.51
CA GLU A 222 8.74 4.54 -10.71
C GLU A 222 7.62 3.65 -10.13
N ARG A 223 7.71 2.33 -10.30
CA ARG A 223 6.81 1.39 -9.62
C ARG A 223 6.94 1.47 -8.10
N ALA A 224 8.16 1.61 -7.57
CA ALA A 224 8.38 1.80 -6.14
C ALA A 224 7.87 3.16 -5.63
N GLN A 225 7.88 4.18 -6.49
CA GLN A 225 7.28 5.50 -6.22
C GLN A 225 5.75 5.40 -6.15
N GLU A 226 5.12 4.70 -7.10
CA GLU A 226 3.67 4.44 -7.05
C GLU A 226 3.27 3.69 -5.76
N ALA A 227 4.14 2.79 -5.31
CA ALA A 227 4.01 2.08 -4.04
C ALA A 227 4.39 2.94 -2.80
N ARG A 228 4.74 4.21 -3.00
CA ARG A 228 5.12 5.21 -1.97
C ARG A 228 6.31 4.83 -1.11
N LEU A 229 7.22 4.01 -1.63
CA LEU A 229 8.44 3.66 -0.90
C LEU A 229 9.54 4.71 -1.13
N VAL A 230 9.55 5.33 -2.30
CA VAL A 230 10.48 6.37 -2.72
C VAL A 230 9.73 7.54 -3.33
N THR A 231 10.39 8.69 -3.39
CA THR A 231 9.91 9.90 -4.06
C THR A 231 11.03 10.48 -4.94
N PRO A 232 10.69 11.22 -6.02
CA PRO A 232 11.69 11.93 -6.81
C PRO A 232 12.52 12.89 -5.95
N ASP A 233 13.81 12.96 -6.23
CA ASP A 233 14.75 13.91 -5.63
C ASP A 233 15.75 14.38 -6.69
N GLY A 234 15.46 15.51 -7.32
CA GLY A 234 16.21 16.02 -8.47
C GLY A 234 16.23 15.01 -9.62
N ALA A 235 17.43 14.51 -9.96
CA ALA A 235 17.63 13.49 -11.00
C ALA A 235 17.68 12.05 -10.43
N GLY A 236 17.36 11.86 -9.16
CA GLY A 236 17.30 10.54 -8.53
C GLY A 236 16.09 10.35 -7.65
N PHE A 237 16.22 9.45 -6.68
CA PHE A 237 15.14 9.05 -5.78
C PHE A 237 15.61 9.14 -4.34
N ARG A 238 14.69 9.46 -3.44
CA ARG A 238 14.90 9.32 -2.00
C ARG A 238 13.84 8.44 -1.38
N PHE A 239 14.15 7.81 -0.26
CA PHE A 239 13.12 7.10 0.49
C PHE A 239 12.06 8.08 0.97
N GLY A 240 10.79 7.72 0.79
CA GLY A 240 9.67 8.55 1.28
C GLY A 240 9.70 8.72 2.79
N HIS A 241 10.35 7.78 3.49
CA HIS A 241 10.57 7.81 4.92
C HIS A 241 11.79 6.97 5.32
N ASP A 242 12.60 7.41 6.30
CA ASP A 242 13.79 6.66 6.76
C ASP A 242 13.43 5.26 7.30
N LEU A 243 12.21 5.09 7.80
CA LEU A 243 11.67 3.79 8.19
C LEU A 243 11.74 2.75 7.06
N HIS A 244 11.44 3.13 5.81
CA HIS A 244 11.52 2.21 4.67
C HIS A 244 12.95 1.73 4.44
N ARG A 245 13.91 2.65 4.54
CA ARG A 245 15.33 2.38 4.45
C ARG A 245 15.80 1.47 5.59
N ARG A 246 15.50 1.82 6.85
CA ARG A 246 15.87 1.00 8.04
C ARG A 246 15.35 -0.43 7.91
N ALA A 247 14.08 -0.59 7.53
CA ALA A 247 13.45 -1.90 7.38
C ALA A 247 14.14 -2.79 6.32
N LEU A 248 14.63 -2.18 5.24
CA LEU A 248 15.42 -2.85 4.19
C LEU A 248 16.83 -3.21 4.69
N LEU A 249 17.50 -2.29 5.38
CA LEU A 249 18.84 -2.53 5.94
C LEU A 249 18.84 -3.67 6.95
N ASP A 250 17.87 -3.72 7.85
CA ASP A 250 17.72 -4.77 8.86
C ASP A 250 17.47 -6.16 8.22
N GLY A 251 17.01 -6.20 6.97
CA GLY A 251 16.67 -7.43 6.25
C GLY A 251 17.84 -8.01 5.46
N LEU A 252 18.92 -7.23 5.30
CA LEU A 252 20.07 -7.64 4.53
C LEU A 252 20.98 -8.57 5.34
N SER A 253 21.26 -9.75 4.79
CA SER A 253 22.33 -10.61 5.31
C SER A 253 23.70 -9.94 5.11
N GLY A 254 24.68 -10.28 5.96
CA GLY A 254 26.04 -9.75 5.83
C GLY A 254 26.66 -10.01 4.44
N ALA A 255 26.43 -11.19 3.88
CA ALA A 255 26.86 -11.53 2.52
C ALA A 255 26.20 -10.64 1.45
N ARG A 256 24.91 -10.33 1.59
CA ARG A 256 24.19 -9.46 0.67
C ARG A 256 24.67 -8.01 0.76
N ARG A 257 24.91 -7.51 1.98
CA ARG A 257 25.52 -6.18 2.18
C ARG A 257 26.87 -6.09 1.49
N ALA A 258 27.75 -7.08 1.71
CA ALA A 258 29.08 -7.10 1.10
C ALA A 258 29.02 -7.13 -0.44
N HIS A 259 28.14 -7.95 -1.01
CA HIS A 259 27.97 -8.02 -2.46
C HIS A 259 27.47 -6.71 -3.08
N LEU A 260 26.46 -6.07 -2.47
CA LEU A 260 25.95 -4.80 -2.94
C LEU A 260 26.98 -3.67 -2.73
N HIS A 261 27.70 -3.68 -1.60
CA HIS A 261 28.78 -2.72 -1.34
C HIS A 261 29.92 -2.80 -2.36
N ALA A 262 30.23 -4.00 -2.86
CA ALA A 262 31.28 -4.15 -3.87
C ALA A 262 30.91 -3.53 -5.23
N GLY A 263 29.62 -3.23 -5.45
CA GLY A 263 29.11 -2.57 -6.65
C GLY A 263 28.74 -1.09 -6.46
N LEU A 264 28.90 -0.54 -5.24
CA LEU A 264 28.78 0.89 -4.92
C LEU A 264 30.11 1.60 -5.19
#